data_AF-A0A2J8UC57-F1
#
_entry.id   AF-A0A2J8UC57-F1
#
_cell.length_a   1.000
_cell.length_b   1.000
_cell.length_c   1.000
_cell.angle_alpha   90.00
_cell.angle_beta   90.00
_cell.angle_gamma   90.00
#
_symmetry.space_group_name_H-M   'P 1'
#
loop_
_entity.id
_entity.type
_entity.pdbx_description
1 polymer ?
#
loop_
_entity_poly.entity_id
_entity_poly.type
_entity_poly.pdbx_seq_one_letter_code
_entity_poly.pdbx_strand_id
1 'polypeptide(L)'
;MGLCVPFAVTTSFLSLGLEWDLNVRLHGQHLVRQLVLRTVRGYLETPQPDKALALSFHGWSGTGKNFVARMLVENLYRDGLMSDCVRMFIATFHFPHPKYVDLYKEQLMGQIRETQQLCHQTLFIFDEAEKLHPGLLEVLGPHLEHRAPEGHRAESPWTIFLFLSNLRGDIINE
;
A
#
# COMPACT_ATOMS: atom_id res chain seq x y z
N MET A 1 -19.88 14.35 13.90
CA MET A 1 -18.86 13.69 14.74
C MET A 1 -18.13 12.71 13.83
N GLY A 2 -16.83 12.79 13.53
CA GLY A 2 -15.88 13.89 13.55
C GLY A 2 -15.44 14.18 12.11
N LEU A 3 -15.10 15.44 11.84
CA LEU A 3 -14.49 15.83 10.57
C LEU A 3 -13.14 15.11 10.48
N CYS A 4 -12.97 14.23 9.48
CA CYS A 4 -11.65 13.79 9.08
C CYS A 4 -10.95 15.06 8.57
N VAL A 5 -10.22 15.74 9.44
CA VAL A 5 -9.36 16.84 9.03
C VAL A 5 -8.20 16.17 8.30
N PRO A 6 -8.05 16.33 6.97
CA PRO A 6 -6.85 15.86 6.32
C PRO A 6 -5.72 16.71 6.89
N PHE A 7 -4.98 16.16 7.85
CA PHE A 7 -3.69 16.73 8.16
C PHE A 7 -2.88 16.49 6.90
N ALA A 8 -2.73 17.54 6.10
CA ALA A 8 -1.62 17.63 5.17
C ALA A 8 -0.37 17.56 6.06
N VAL A 9 0.10 16.35 6.34
CA VAL A 9 1.51 16.16 6.69
C VAL A 9 2.21 16.77 5.50
N THR A 10 2.75 17.97 5.66
CA THR A 10 3.53 18.60 4.61
C THR A 10 4.58 17.58 4.21
N THR A 11 4.74 17.34 2.91
CA THR A 11 5.62 16.28 2.38
C THR A 11 7.04 16.34 2.96
N SER A 12 7.45 17.54 3.40
CA SER A 12 8.65 17.79 4.20
C SER A 12 8.72 17.02 5.53
N PHE A 13 7.67 17.05 6.37
CA PHE A 13 7.66 16.34 7.66
C PHE A 13 7.56 14.83 7.51
N LEU A 14 6.78 14.35 6.53
CA LEU A 14 6.73 12.92 6.18
C LEU A 14 8.10 12.42 5.73
N SER A 15 8.78 13.21 4.88
CA SER A 15 10.12 12.87 4.38
C SER A 15 11.14 12.77 5.50
N LEU A 16 11.13 13.69 6.47
CA LEU A 16 12.09 13.69 7.59
C LEU A 16 11.88 12.50 8.54
N GLY A 17 10.64 12.20 8.93
CA GLY A 17 10.32 11.09 9.83
C GLY A 17 10.65 9.72 9.20
N LEU A 18 10.16 9.49 7.99
CA LEU A 18 10.37 8.23 7.28
C LEU A 18 11.86 8.02 6.95
N GLU A 19 12.57 9.08 6.53
CA GLU A 19 14.00 9.00 6.26
C GLU A 19 14.80 8.68 7.53
N TRP A 20 14.50 9.33 8.66
CA TRP A 20 15.16 9.04 9.93
C TRP A 20 14.92 7.59 10.36
N ASP A 21 13.67 7.13 10.29
CA ASP A 21 13.30 5.76 10.66
C ASP A 21 13.99 4.71 9.80
N LEU A 22 13.98 4.91 8.48
CA LEU A 22 14.68 4.03 7.56
C LEU A 22 16.18 4.03 7.83
N ASN A 23 16.78 5.19 8.15
CA ASN A 23 18.22 5.30 8.38
C ASN A 23 18.67 4.69 9.72
N VAL A 24 17.91 4.91 10.78
CA VAL A 24 18.28 4.50 12.14
C VAL A 24 17.82 3.08 12.45
N ARG A 25 16.61 2.68 12.01
CA ARG A 25 15.98 1.43 12.44
C ARG A 25 16.18 0.27 11.46
N LEU A 26 16.38 0.51 10.15
CA LEU A 26 16.41 -0.56 9.14
C LEU A 26 17.82 -1.01 8.73
N HIS A 27 18.49 -1.89 9.46
CA HIS A 27 19.87 -2.29 9.12
C HIS A 27 19.95 -3.21 7.89
N GLY A 28 21.05 -3.12 7.13
CA GLY A 28 21.37 -4.02 6.01
C GLY A 28 20.59 -3.82 4.71
N GLN A 29 19.56 -2.97 4.67
CA GLN A 29 18.65 -2.80 3.53
C GLN A 29 18.77 -1.43 2.85
N HIS A 30 20.00 -0.97 2.59
CA HIS A 30 20.28 0.37 2.08
C HIS A 30 19.58 0.71 0.74
N LEU A 31 19.42 -0.26 -0.16
CA LEU A 31 18.70 -0.08 -1.43
C LEU A 31 17.19 0.16 -1.21
N VAL A 32 16.59 -0.57 -0.27
CA VAL A 32 15.17 -0.42 0.08
C VAL A 32 14.90 0.96 0.68
N ARG A 33 15.80 1.45 1.55
CA ARG A 33 15.67 2.77 2.20
C ARG A 33 15.47 3.89 1.18
N GLN A 34 16.38 4.01 0.22
CA GLN A 34 16.34 5.11 -0.76
C GLN A 34 15.17 4.97 -1.74
N LEU A 35 14.92 3.76 -2.22
CA LEU A 35 13.87 3.53 -3.22
C LEU A 35 12.47 3.80 -2.64
N VAL A 36 12.20 3.29 -1.43
CA VAL A 36 10.90 3.46 -0.76
C VAL A 36 10.63 4.93 -0.48
N LEU A 37 11.59 5.64 0.12
CA LEU A 37 11.45 7.06 0.44
C LEU A 37 11.18 7.89 -0.83
N ARG A 38 12.00 7.71 -1.87
CA ARG A 38 11.86 8.46 -3.13
C ARG A 38 10.53 8.18 -3.82
N THR A 39 10.12 6.92 -3.88
CA THR A 39 8.90 6.50 -4.58
C THR A 39 7.66 7.03 -3.88
N VAL A 40 7.56 6.86 -2.56
CA VAL A 40 6.40 7.32 -1.78
C VAL A 40 6.30 8.84 -1.81
N ARG A 41 7.43 9.55 -1.61
CA ARG A 41 7.47 11.00 -1.66
C ARG A 41 7.04 11.54 -3.02
N GLY A 42 7.63 11.02 -4.10
CA GLY A 42 7.30 11.47 -5.46
C GLY A 42 5.83 11.24 -5.80
N TYR A 43 5.23 10.15 -5.33
CA TYR A 43 3.82 9.88 -5.52
C TYR A 43 2.91 10.89 -4.79
N LEU A 44 3.22 11.19 -3.52
CA LEU A 44 2.42 12.13 -2.72
C LEU A 44 2.61 13.58 -3.14
N GLU A 45 3.73 13.93 -3.77
CA GLU A 45 3.96 15.24 -4.37
C GLU A 45 3.28 15.39 -5.74
N THR A 46 2.79 14.30 -6.35
CA THR A 46 2.09 14.34 -7.64
C THR A 46 0.64 14.80 -7.43
N PRO A 47 0.24 15.97 -7.96
CA PRO A 47 -1.14 16.41 -7.89
C PRO A 47 -2.03 15.49 -8.74
N GLN A 48 -3.12 15.00 -8.17
CA GLN A 48 -4.12 14.17 -8.88
C GLN A 48 -3.49 12.98 -9.62
N PRO A 49 -2.98 11.96 -8.90
CA PRO A 49 -2.37 10.82 -9.55
C PRO A 49 -3.35 10.12 -10.51
N ASP A 50 -2.82 9.75 -11.68
CA ASP A 50 -3.49 9.06 -12.77
C ASP A 50 -3.70 7.56 -12.50
N LYS A 51 -2.95 7.00 -11.55
CA LYS A 51 -3.04 5.64 -11.02
C LYS A 51 -2.61 5.55 -9.54
N ALA A 52 -2.91 4.42 -8.92
CA ALA A 52 -2.41 4.09 -7.58
C ALA A 52 -0.91 3.75 -7.60
N LEU A 53 -0.22 4.01 -6.49
CA LEU A 53 1.13 3.53 -6.26
C LEU A 53 1.09 2.06 -5.82
N ALA A 54 1.78 1.17 -6.53
CA ALA A 54 2.05 -0.19 -6.07
C ALA A 54 3.48 -0.33 -5.56
N LEU A 55 3.62 -0.84 -4.34
CA LEU A 55 4.88 -1.25 -3.74
C LEU A 55 4.81 -2.74 -3.45
N SER A 56 5.90 -3.45 -3.72
CA SER A 56 5.97 -4.88 -3.46
C SER A 56 7.27 -5.25 -2.78
N PHE A 57 7.18 -5.79 -1.57
CA PHE A 57 8.32 -6.24 -0.79
C PHE A 57 8.35 -7.77 -0.79
N HIS A 58 9.40 -8.32 -1.41
CA HIS A 58 9.62 -9.76 -1.50
C HIS A 58 10.93 -10.14 -0.78
N GLY A 59 10.99 -11.36 -0.24
CA GLY A 59 12.19 -11.89 0.39
C GLY A 59 11.86 -12.92 1.46
N TRP A 60 12.88 -13.47 2.13
CA TRP A 60 12.66 -14.45 3.21
C TRP A 60 11.89 -13.90 4.41
N SER A 61 11.23 -14.79 5.15
CA SER A 61 10.67 -14.42 6.45
C SER A 61 11.79 -13.93 7.37
N GLY A 62 11.49 -12.92 8.19
CA GLY A 62 12.47 -12.32 9.11
C GLY A 62 13.42 -11.28 8.48
N THR A 63 13.33 -10.96 7.18
CA THR A 63 14.22 -9.96 6.54
C THR A 63 13.76 -8.50 6.70
N GLY A 64 12.73 -8.26 7.50
CA GLY A 64 12.26 -6.91 7.84
C GLY A 64 11.15 -6.32 6.95
N LYS A 65 10.51 -7.09 6.06
CA LYS A 65 9.43 -6.57 5.19
C LYS A 65 8.29 -5.91 5.97
N ASN A 66 7.73 -6.63 6.95
CA ASN A 66 6.65 -6.11 7.80
C ASN A 66 7.13 -4.94 8.67
N PHE A 67 8.42 -4.90 8.98
CA PHE A 67 9.03 -3.79 9.71
C PHE A 67 9.09 -2.52 8.86
N VAL A 68 9.51 -2.61 7.59
CA VAL A 68 9.46 -1.50 6.64
C VAL A 68 8.03 -1.05 6.36
N ALA A 69 7.10 -1.99 6.18
CA ALA A 69 5.68 -1.70 6.01
C ALA A 69 5.11 -0.91 7.20
N ARG A 70 5.46 -1.33 8.42
CA ARG A 70 5.06 -0.63 9.63
C ARG A 70 5.66 0.78 9.73
N MET A 71 6.95 0.95 9.40
CA MET A 71 7.57 2.28 9.35
C MET A 71 6.88 3.20 8.34
N LEU A 72 6.51 2.68 7.17
CA LEU A 72 5.73 3.43 6.19
C LEU A 72 4.38 3.88 6.77
N VAL A 73 3.64 2.94 7.34
CA VAL A 73 2.32 3.20 7.92
C VAL A 73 2.38 4.24 9.04
N GLU A 74 3.31 4.08 9.99
CA GLU A 74 3.47 4.97 11.15
C GLU A 74 3.87 6.42 10.74
N ASN A 75 4.56 6.59 9.62
CA ASN A 75 4.92 7.91 9.12
C ASN A 75 3.82 8.53 8.24
N LEU A 76 3.07 7.71 7.49
CA LEU A 76 2.01 8.17 6.59
C LEU A 76 0.69 8.46 7.32
N TYR A 77 0.43 7.79 8.43
CA TYR A 77 -0.85 7.84 9.14
C TYR A 77 -0.63 7.96 10.64
N ARG A 78 -1.25 8.97 11.27
CA ARG A 78 -1.09 9.27 12.70
C ARG A 78 -1.39 8.07 13.60
N ASP A 79 -2.46 7.35 13.30
CA ASP A 79 -2.90 6.19 14.07
C ASP A 79 -2.30 4.87 13.54
N GLY A 80 -1.34 4.97 12.62
CA GLY A 80 -0.67 3.84 12.00
C GLY A 80 -1.66 2.82 11.42
N LEU A 81 -1.49 1.54 11.80
CA LEU A 81 -2.35 0.44 11.34
C LEU A 81 -3.79 0.54 11.86
N MET A 82 -4.05 1.37 12.87
CA MET A 82 -5.38 1.59 13.43
C MET A 82 -6.14 2.73 12.73
N SER A 83 -5.52 3.39 11.75
CA SER A 83 -6.18 4.44 10.98
C SER A 83 -7.28 3.86 10.09
N ASP A 84 -8.43 4.55 10.03
CA ASP A 84 -9.54 4.18 9.12
C ASP A 84 -9.15 4.23 7.62
N CYS A 85 -8.06 4.92 7.29
CA CYS A 85 -7.52 5.03 5.94
C CYS A 85 -6.54 3.90 5.58
N VAL A 86 -6.26 2.99 6.52
CA VAL A 86 -5.35 1.86 6.35
C VAL A 86 -6.14 0.56 6.48
N ARG A 87 -6.05 -0.31 5.47
CA ARG A 87 -6.64 -1.65 5.50
C ARG A 87 -5.56 -2.70 5.29
N MET A 88 -5.50 -3.67 6.19
CA MET A 88 -4.58 -4.81 6.10
C MET A 88 -5.34 -6.10 5.82
N PHE A 89 -4.93 -6.81 4.78
CA PHE A 89 -5.46 -8.10 4.38
C PHE A 89 -4.34 -9.14 4.42
N ILE A 90 -4.41 -10.07 5.38
CA ILE A 90 -3.61 -11.29 5.38
C ILE A 90 -4.31 -12.31 4.48
N ALA A 91 -3.66 -12.73 3.38
CA ALA A 91 -4.28 -13.56 2.34
C ALA A 91 -4.90 -14.85 2.88
N THR A 92 -4.16 -15.58 3.72
CA THR A 92 -4.61 -16.86 4.29
C THR A 92 -5.70 -16.74 5.35
N PHE A 93 -5.87 -15.55 5.95
CA PHE A 93 -6.89 -15.31 6.96
C PHE A 93 -8.17 -14.74 6.34
N HIS A 94 -8.05 -13.73 5.49
CA HIS A 94 -9.21 -13.05 4.90
C HIS A 94 -9.75 -13.78 3.66
N PHE A 95 -8.89 -14.50 2.92
CA PHE A 95 -9.24 -15.19 1.69
C PHE A 95 -8.85 -16.68 1.71
N PRO A 96 -9.23 -17.47 2.73
CA PRO A 96 -8.70 -18.81 2.97
C PRO A 96 -9.13 -19.87 1.94
N HIS A 97 -10.24 -19.64 1.23
CA HIS A 97 -10.90 -20.68 0.45
C HIS A 97 -11.14 -20.24 -1.01
N PRO A 98 -10.46 -20.86 -1.98
CA PRO A 98 -10.60 -20.51 -3.40
C PRO A 98 -12.04 -20.57 -3.94
N LYS A 99 -12.88 -21.46 -3.38
CA LYS A 99 -14.30 -21.59 -3.77
C LYS A 99 -15.15 -20.34 -3.52
N TYR A 100 -14.68 -19.39 -2.73
CA TYR A 100 -15.40 -18.15 -2.41
C TYR A 100 -14.74 -16.93 -3.06
N VAL A 101 -13.89 -17.11 -4.08
CA VAL A 101 -13.14 -16.01 -4.69
C VAL A 101 -14.06 -14.88 -5.18
N ASP A 102 -15.20 -15.20 -5.80
CA ASP A 102 -16.10 -14.17 -6.33
C ASP A 102 -16.71 -13.32 -5.21
N LEU A 103 -17.08 -13.94 -4.08
CA LEU A 103 -17.52 -13.21 -2.89
C LEU A 103 -16.40 -12.32 -2.34
N TYR A 104 -15.16 -12.83 -2.30
CA TYR A 104 -14.01 -12.06 -1.84
C TYR A 104 -13.68 -10.88 -2.77
N LYS A 105 -13.89 -11.02 -4.09
CA LYS A 105 -13.74 -9.92 -5.05
C LYS A 105 -14.72 -8.79 -4.74
N GLU A 106 -15.99 -9.11 -4.51
CA GLU A 106 -17.02 -8.12 -4.17
C GLU A 106 -16.71 -7.41 -2.85
N GLN A 107 -16.31 -8.16 -1.82
CA GLN A 107 -15.91 -7.60 -0.53
C GLN A 107 -14.70 -6.67 -0.66
N LEU A 108 -13.67 -7.09 -1.40
CA LEU A 108 -12.48 -6.29 -1.61
C LEU A 108 -12.78 -5.00 -2.39
N MET A 109 -13.59 -5.08 -3.46
CA MET A 109 -14.06 -3.90 -4.19
C MET A 109 -14.81 -2.92 -3.28
N GLY A 110 -15.72 -3.43 -2.44
CA GLY A 110 -16.47 -2.63 -1.48
C GLY A 110 -15.55 -1.90 -0.50
N GLN A 111 -14.64 -2.64 0.15
CA GLN A 111 -13.70 -2.06 1.11
C GLN A 111 -12.78 -1.00 0.49
N ILE A 112 -12.31 -1.21 -0.74
CA ILE A 112 -11.50 -0.23 -1.46
C ILE A 112 -12.30 1.04 -1.70
N ARG A 113 -13.51 0.90 -2.27
CA ARG A 113 -14.38 2.04 -2.59
C ARG A 113 -14.76 2.83 -1.34
N GLU A 114 -15.20 2.16 -0.28
CA GLU A 114 -15.60 2.79 0.99
C GLU A 114 -14.45 3.58 1.60
N THR A 115 -13.25 2.99 1.64
CA THR A 115 -12.07 3.65 2.22
C THR A 115 -11.64 4.85 1.37
N GLN A 116 -11.69 4.74 0.04
CA GLN A 116 -11.39 5.85 -0.90
C GLN A 116 -12.42 6.99 -0.85
N GLN A 117 -13.67 6.70 -0.47
CA GLN A 117 -14.69 7.72 -0.26
C GLN A 117 -14.50 8.47 1.06
N LEU A 118 -13.98 7.78 2.08
CA LEU A 118 -13.72 8.36 3.40
C LEU A 118 -12.42 9.16 3.46
N CYS A 119 -11.39 8.68 2.76
CA CYS A 119 -10.02 9.16 2.91
C CYS A 119 -9.43 9.59 1.57
N HIS A 120 -8.79 10.76 1.58
CA HIS A 120 -8.10 11.30 0.41
C HIS A 120 -6.71 10.67 0.17
N GLN A 121 -6.13 10.04 1.20
CA GLN A 121 -4.95 9.20 1.11
C GLN A 121 -5.27 7.84 1.73
N THR A 122 -5.10 6.75 0.98
CA THR A 122 -5.45 5.39 1.41
C THR A 122 -4.27 4.44 1.25
N LEU A 123 -4.19 3.45 2.13
CA LEU A 123 -3.19 2.39 2.08
C LEU A 123 -3.84 1.03 2.29
N PHE A 124 -3.67 0.15 1.30
CA PHE A 124 -4.10 -1.24 1.36
C PHE A 124 -2.86 -2.14 1.41
N ILE A 125 -2.72 -2.91 2.48
CA ILE A 125 -1.60 -3.82 2.70
C ILE A 125 -2.10 -5.24 2.47
N PHE A 126 -1.44 -5.98 1.59
CA PHE A 126 -1.68 -7.39 1.36
C PHE A 126 -0.50 -8.20 1.90
N ASP A 127 -0.68 -8.84 3.05
CA ASP A 127 0.30 -9.75 3.65
C ASP A 127 0.09 -11.17 3.14
N GLU A 128 1.20 -11.92 3.03
CA GLU A 128 1.26 -13.20 2.33
C GLU A 128 0.71 -13.11 0.89
N ALA A 129 1.03 -12.02 0.19
CA ALA A 129 0.46 -11.72 -1.13
C ALA A 129 0.76 -12.79 -2.19
N GLU A 130 1.80 -13.62 -2.02
CA GLU A 130 2.08 -14.78 -2.86
C GLU A 130 0.99 -15.86 -2.82
N LYS A 131 0.13 -15.81 -1.80
CA LYS A 131 -0.99 -16.75 -1.61
C LYS A 131 -2.33 -16.15 -2.06
N LEU A 132 -2.35 -14.90 -2.55
CA LEU A 132 -3.57 -14.30 -3.09
C LEU A 132 -4.01 -15.04 -4.35
N HIS A 133 -5.31 -15.30 -4.45
CA HIS A 133 -5.87 -15.83 -5.68
C HIS A 133 -5.74 -14.80 -6.81
N PRO A 134 -5.31 -15.18 -8.04
CA PRO A 134 -5.14 -14.23 -9.16
C PRO A 134 -6.37 -13.36 -9.43
N GLY A 135 -7.57 -13.96 -9.30
CA GLY A 135 -8.82 -13.22 -9.41
C GLY A 135 -8.99 -12.03 -8.44
N LEU A 136 -8.33 -12.04 -7.27
CA LEU A 136 -8.33 -10.88 -6.37
C LEU A 136 -7.36 -9.79 -6.82
N LEU A 137 -6.29 -10.14 -7.54
CA LEU A 137 -5.39 -9.16 -8.15
C LEU A 137 -6.05 -8.44 -9.32
N GLU A 138 -6.93 -9.11 -10.07
CA GLU A 138 -7.74 -8.50 -11.14
C GLU A 138 -8.59 -7.33 -10.62
N VAL A 139 -9.08 -7.42 -9.39
CA VAL A 139 -9.83 -6.32 -8.73
C VAL A 139 -9.00 -5.04 -8.63
N LEU A 140 -7.68 -5.18 -8.46
CA LEU A 140 -6.77 -4.07 -8.29
C LEU A 140 -6.32 -3.46 -9.62
N GLY A 141 -6.40 -4.23 -10.72
CA GLY A 141 -5.96 -3.82 -12.05
C GLY A 141 -6.41 -2.41 -12.47
N PRO A 142 -7.73 -2.09 -12.42
CA PRO A 142 -8.23 -0.77 -12.80
C PRO A 142 -7.72 0.40 -11.95
N HIS A 143 -7.15 0.14 -10.78
CA HIS A 143 -6.50 1.15 -9.94
C HIS A 143 -5.01 1.33 -10.28
N LEU A 144 -4.36 0.30 -10.81
CA LEU A 144 -2.93 0.28 -11.15
C LEU A 144 -2.65 0.73 -12.58
N GLU A 145 -3.65 0.65 -13.45
CA GLU A 145 -3.57 1.13 -14.83
C GLU A 145 -3.69 2.66 -14.91
N HIS A 146 -2.96 3.24 -15.88
CA HIS A 146 -3.04 4.66 -16.17
C HIS A 146 -4.43 4.99 -16.72
N ARG A 147 -5.14 5.92 -16.07
CA ARG A 147 -6.42 6.42 -16.61
C ARG A 147 -6.17 7.67 -17.44
N ALA A 148 -6.81 7.72 -18.60
CA ALA A 148 -6.81 8.93 -19.41
C ALA A 148 -7.38 10.10 -18.60
N PRO A 149 -6.84 11.32 -18.76
CA PRO A 149 -7.38 12.51 -18.11
C PRO A 149 -8.73 12.86 -18.74
N GLU A 150 -9.81 12.31 -18.19
CA GLU A 150 -11.17 12.72 -18.55
C GLU A 150 -11.50 14.07 -17.90
N GLY A 151 -12.09 14.96 -18.68
CA GLY A 151 -12.37 16.35 -18.28
C GLY A 151 -13.29 16.45 -17.07
N HIS A 152 -12.98 17.40 -16.17
CA HIS A 152 -13.65 17.65 -14.88
C HIS A 152 -13.59 16.46 -13.91
N ARG A 153 -12.38 15.98 -13.60
CA ARG A 153 -12.18 14.94 -12.59
C ARG A 153 -12.39 15.51 -11.18
N ALA A 154 -13.23 14.84 -10.39
CA ALA A 154 -13.16 14.96 -8.93
C ALA A 154 -11.74 14.56 -8.48
N GLU A 155 -11.21 15.22 -7.44
CA GLU A 155 -9.85 14.94 -6.96
C GLU A 155 -9.71 13.44 -6.65
N SER A 156 -8.75 12.79 -7.30
CA SER A 156 -8.54 11.35 -7.13
C SER A 156 -7.71 11.10 -5.88
N PRO A 157 -8.12 10.16 -5.00
CA PRO A 157 -7.40 9.90 -3.77
C PRO A 157 -6.03 9.29 -4.07
N TRP A 158 -5.00 9.74 -3.33
CA TRP A 158 -3.72 9.05 -3.31
C TRP A 158 -3.93 7.64 -2.75
N THR A 159 -3.78 6.63 -3.59
CA THR A 159 -3.99 5.24 -3.21
C THR A 159 -2.67 4.50 -3.29
N ILE A 160 -2.30 3.85 -2.20
CA ILE A 160 -1.09 3.02 -2.12
C ILE A 160 -1.52 1.58 -1.88
N PHE A 161 -1.05 0.68 -2.73
CA PHE A 161 -1.12 -0.76 -2.55
C PHE A 161 0.25 -1.29 -2.14
N LEU A 162 0.34 -1.97 -1.01
CA LEU A 162 1.57 -2.56 -0.49
C LEU A 162 1.42 -4.08 -0.41
N PHE A 163 2.18 -4.80 -1.23
CA PHE A 163 2.22 -6.26 -1.22
C PHE A 163 3.44 -6.75 -0.44
N LEU A 164 3.22 -7.65 0.51
CA LEU A 164 4.26 -8.29 1.30
C LEU A 164 4.26 -9.77 0.97
N SER A 165 5.38 -10.30 0.48
CA SER A 165 5.46 -11.71 0.12
C SER A 165 6.69 -12.42 0.63
N ASN A 166 6.51 -13.70 0.99
CA ASN A 166 7.61 -14.60 1.37
C ASN A 166 8.09 -15.47 0.21
N LEU A 167 8.06 -14.94 -1.01
CA LEU A 167 8.62 -15.63 -2.18
C LEU A 167 10.09 -15.94 -1.92
N ARG A 168 10.42 -17.23 -1.96
CA ARG A 168 11.79 -17.71 -2.03
C ARG A 168 12.28 -17.38 -3.44
N GLY A 169 13.41 -16.69 -3.54
CA GLY A 169 14.10 -16.58 -4.82
C GLY A 169 14.58 -17.98 -5.19
N ASP A 170 13.75 -18.73 -5.91
CA ASP A 170 14.25 -19.86 -6.66
C ASP A 170 15.09 -19.23 -7.78
N ILE A 171 16.39 -19.20 -7.57
CA ILE A 171 17.35 -18.98 -8.64
C ILE A 171 17.13 -20.16 -9.59
N ILE A 172 16.32 -19.95 -10.63
CA ILE A 172 16.26 -20.83 -11.78
C ILE A 172 17.60 -20.63 -12.50
N ASN A 173 18.59 -21.42 -12.10
CA ASN A 173 19.72 -21.72 -12.96
C ASN A 173 19.27 -22.89 -13.84
N GLU A 174 18.95 -22.59 -15.11
CA GLU A 174 19.19 -23.55 -16.18
C GLU A 174 20.68 -23.58 -16.53
#